data_AF-A0A730PSD4-F1
#
_entry.id   AF-A0A730PSD4-F1
#
_cell.length_a   1.000
_cell.length_b   1.000
_cell.length_c   1.000
_cell.angle_alpha   90.00
_cell.angle_beta   90.00
_cell.angle_gamma   90.00
#
_symmetry.space_group_name_H-M   'P 1'
#
loop_
_entity.id
_entity.type
_entity.pdbx_description
1 polymer ?
#
loop_
_entity_poly.entity_id
_entity_poly.type
_entity_poly.pdbx_seq_one_letter_code
_entity_poly.pdbx_strand_id
1 'polypeptide(L)' 'MATILTQTHPLLSVPFNADTDFTVLADCCEKLAGTQAESYDPALKIALCGRLAAALALLKPGLRDPIPPHLK' A
#
# COMPACT_ATOMS: atom_id res chain seq x y z
N MET A 1 -20.19 19.95 -17.82
CA MET A 1 -20.04 18.99 -16.71
C MET A 1 -18.62 18.45 -16.79
N ALA A 2 -17.72 18.87 -15.90
CA ALA A 2 -16.32 18.48 -15.93
C ALA A 2 -16.12 17.27 -15.02
N THR A 3 -15.92 16.09 -15.61
CA THR A 3 -15.43 14.91 -14.89
C THR A 3 -13.95 15.09 -14.62
N ILE A 4 -13.60 15.50 -13.41
CA ILE A 4 -12.22 15.57 -12.94
C ILE A 4 -11.69 14.14 -12.84
N LEU A 5 -11.03 13.66 -13.88
CA LEU A 5 -10.25 12.40 -13.90
C LEU A 5 -8.90 12.64 -13.21
N THR A 6 -8.90 13.02 -11.94
CA THR A 6 -7.64 13.24 -11.19
C THR A 6 -7.85 13.20 -9.67
N GLN A 7 -8.57 12.22 -9.17
CA GLN A 7 -8.38 11.79 -7.78
C GLN A 7 -7.79 10.39 -7.80
N THR A 8 -6.53 10.28 -8.19
CA THR A 8 -5.66 9.24 -7.64
C THR A 8 -5.84 9.36 -6.13
N HIS A 9 -6.57 8.42 -5.52
CA HIS A 9 -6.90 8.46 -4.09
C HIS A 9 -5.67 8.88 -3.29
N PRO A 10 -5.78 9.65 -2.20
CA PRO A 10 -4.62 10.11 -1.44
C PRO A 10 -3.68 8.96 -1.03
N LEU A 11 -4.23 7.76 -0.83
CA LEU A 11 -3.50 6.50 -0.60
C LEU A 11 -2.59 6.05 -1.76
N LEU A 12 -2.92 6.43 -3.00
CA LEU A 12 -2.09 6.26 -4.19
C LEU A 12 -1.03 7.37 -4.34
N SER A 13 -1.07 8.42 -3.52
CA SER A 13 -0.04 9.45 -3.48
C SER A 13 0.97 9.26 -2.34
N VAL A 14 0.69 8.37 -1.38
CA VAL A 14 1.60 8.07 -0.27
C VAL A 14 2.88 7.45 -0.84
N PRO A 15 4.05 8.11 -0.73
CA PRO A 15 5.30 7.49 -1.12
C PRO A 15 5.66 6.42 -0.08
N PHE A 16 6.00 5.23 -0.55
CA PHE A 16 6.61 4.19 0.27
C PHE A 16 7.86 3.70 -0.46
N ASN A 17 8.94 3.53 0.29
CA ASN A 17 10.27 3.16 -0.20
C ASN A 17 10.87 2.05 0.69
N ALA A 18 12.07 1.58 0.34
CA ALA A 18 12.77 0.57 1.12
C ALA A 18 13.20 1.06 2.52
N ASP A 19 13.25 2.38 2.73
CA ASP A 19 13.51 3.01 4.04
C ASP A 19 12.25 3.18 4.91
N THR A 20 11.07 2.83 4.39
CA THR A 20 9.80 2.93 5.12
C THR A 20 9.71 1.80 6.13
N ASP A 21 9.44 2.14 7.40
CA ASP A 21 9.23 1.17 8.47
C ASP A 21 8.22 0.08 8.10
N PHE A 22 8.53 -1.17 8.48
CA PHE A 22 7.67 -2.33 8.25
C PHE A 22 6.23 -2.10 8.73
N THR A 23 6.08 -1.51 9.92
CA THR A 23 4.77 -1.23 10.53
C THR A 23 3.98 -0.19 9.74
N VAL A 24 4.66 0.84 9.20
CA VAL A 24 4.04 1.87 8.35
C VAL A 24 3.62 1.27 7.01
N LEU A 25 4.45 0.38 6.46
CA LEU A 25 4.13 -0.33 5.22
C LEU A 25 2.94 -1.27 5.41
N ALA A 26 2.84 -1.95 6.55
CA ALA A 26 1.71 -2.80 6.92
C ALA A 26 0.40 -2.00 7.10
N ASP A 27 0.43 -0.88 7.82
CA ASP A 27 -0.72 0.04 7.96
C ASP A 27 -1.18 0.57 6.59
N CYS A 28 -0.23 0.90 5.70
CA CYS A 28 -0.56 1.30 4.34
C CYS A 28 -1.24 0.17 3.55
N CYS A 29 -0.79 -1.07 3.70
CA CYS A 29 -1.42 -2.23 3.05
C CYS A 29 -2.86 -2.43 3.52
N GLU A 30 -3.12 -2.31 4.82
CA GLU A 30 -4.47 -2.41 5.39
C GLU A 30 -5.40 -1.34 4.80
N LYS A 31 -4.96 -0.08 4.78
CA LYS A 31 -5.75 1.04 4.24
C LYS A 31 -6.01 0.89 2.74
N LEU A 32 -5.03 0.39 1.98
CA LEU A 32 -5.18 0.10 0.55
C LEU A 32 -6.20 -1.02 0.31
N ALA A 33 -6.13 -2.10 1.09
CA ALA A 33 -7.05 -3.23 0.99
C ALA A 33 -8.49 -2.83 1.37
N GLY A 34 -8.66 -2.08 2.47
CA GLY A 34 -9.96 -1.54 2.88
C GLY A 34 -10.57 -0.65 1.81
N THR A 35 -9.79 0.31 1.31
CA THR A 35 -10.24 1.21 0.22
C THR A 35 -10.55 0.44 -1.05
N GLN A 36 -9.80 -0.61 -1.39
CA GLN A 36 -10.07 -1.46 -2.55
C GLN A 36 -11.38 -2.24 -2.41
N ALA A 37 -11.71 -2.70 -1.20
CA ALA A 37 -12.97 -3.39 -0.91
C ALA A 37 -14.17 -2.45 -1.02
N GLU A 38 -14.04 -1.21 -0.54
CA GLU A 38 -15.08 -0.18 -0.63
C GLU A 38 -15.20 0.43 -2.03
N SER A 39 -14.12 0.37 -2.83
CA SER A 39 -14.10 0.88 -4.20
C SER A 39 -14.78 -0.09 -5.17
N TYR A 40 -15.80 0.43 -5.87
CA TYR A 40 -16.48 -0.27 -6.97
C TYR A 40 -15.92 0.07 -8.35
N ASP A 41 -15.03 1.07 -8.45
CA ASP A 41 -14.41 1.44 -9.72
C ASP A 41 -13.30 0.44 -10.10
N PRO A 42 -13.40 -0.23 -11.26
CA PRO A 42 -12.45 -1.27 -11.66
C PRO A 42 -11.05 -0.72 -11.95
N ALA A 43 -10.94 0.50 -12.49
CA ALA A 43 -9.63 1.11 -12.76
C ALA A 43 -8.91 1.45 -11.45
N LEU A 44 -9.65 1.97 -10.47
CA LEU A 44 -9.15 2.25 -9.13
C LEU A 44 -8.74 0.98 -8.40
N LYS A 45 -9.54 -0.08 -8.47
CA LYS A 45 -9.19 -1.39 -7.87
C LYS A 45 -7.88 -1.93 -8.41
N ILE A 46 -7.63 -1.80 -9.73
CA ILE A 46 -6.39 -2.24 -10.37
C ILE A 46 -5.20 -1.39 -9.90
N ALA A 47 -5.36 -0.06 -9.85
CA ALA A 47 -4.32 0.84 -9.36
C ALA A 47 -3.94 0.56 -7.90
N LEU A 48 -4.94 0.35 -7.03
CA LEU A 48 -4.74 -0.03 -5.63
C LEU A 48 -4.07 -1.40 -5.51
N CYS A 49 -4.45 -2.36 -6.36
CA CYS A 49 -3.85 -3.69 -6.39
C CYS A 49 -2.35 -3.63 -6.74
N GLY A 50 -1.98 -2.86 -7.78
CA GLY A 50 -0.58 -2.68 -8.18
C GLY A 50 0.25 -2.04 -7.07
N ARG A 51 -0.34 -1.10 -6.32
CA ARG A 51 0.30 -0.45 -5.17
C ARG A 51 0.46 -1.38 -3.99
N LEU A 52 -0.58 -2.16 -3.68
CA LEU A 52 -0.52 -3.17 -2.63
C LEU A 52 0.52 -4.24 -2.96
N ALA A 53 0.62 -4.67 -4.21
CA ALA A 53 1.66 -5.60 -4.65
C ALA A 53 3.08 -5.02 -4.50
N ALA A 54 3.28 -3.74 -4.82
CA ALA A 54 4.56 -3.06 -4.61
C ALA A 54 4.91 -2.95 -3.13
N ALA A 55 3.95 -2.59 -2.27
CA ALA A 55 4.13 -2.57 -0.83
C ALA A 55 4.45 -3.97 -0.28
N LEU A 56 3.75 -5.02 -0.72
CA LEU A 56 4.04 -6.40 -0.33
C LEU A 56 5.44 -6.86 -0.77
N ALA A 57 5.88 -6.41 -1.95
CA ALA A 57 7.21 -6.72 -2.48
C ALA A 57 8.32 -6.08 -1.64
N LEU A 58 8.08 -4.88 -1.09
CA LEU A 58 8.97 -4.21 -0.15
C LEU A 58 8.91 -4.81 1.27
N LEU A 59 7.74 -5.33 1.68
CA LEU A 59 7.55 -5.99 2.97
C LEU A 59 8.21 -7.38 3.03
N LYS A 60 8.25 -8.08 1.89
CA LYS A 60 8.77 -9.46 1.77
C LYS A 60 10.23 -9.62 2.23
N PRO A 61 11.18 -8.71 1.93
CA PRO A 61 12.51 -8.69 2.53
C PRO A 61 12.47 -8.55 4.05
N GLY A 62 11.72 -7.58 4.59
CA GLY A 62 11.61 -7.35 6.04
C GLY A 62 11.02 -8.53 6.82
N LEU A 63 10.15 -9.32 6.18
CA LEU A 63 9.62 -10.59 6.74
C LEU A 63 10.62 -11.74 6.71
N ARG A 64 11.65 -11.66 5.86
CA ARG A 64 12.72 -12.66 5.72
C ARG A 64 13.96 -12.30 6.54
N ASP A 65 14.14 -11.03 6.86
CA ASP A 65 15.16 -10.62 7.81
C ASP A 65 14.88 -11.27 9.18
N PRO A 66 15.89 -11.86 9.83
CA PRO A 66 15.73 -12.46 11.13
C PRO A 66 15.16 -11.42 12.10
N ILE A 67 14.08 -11.80 12.81
CA ILE A 67 13.43 -10.95 13.81
C ILE A 67 14.51 -10.32 14.70
N PRO A 68 14.61 -8.97 14.74
CA PRO A 68 15.65 -8.29 15.48
C PRO A 68 15.67 -8.82 16.92
N PRO A 69 16.84 -9.19 17.46
CA PRO A 69 16.95 -9.82 18.78
C PRO A 69 16.42 -8.95 19.94
N HIS A 70 16.15 -7.67 19.68
CA HIS A 70 15.55 -6.72 20.62
C HIS A 70 14.03 -6.94 20.83
N LEU A 71 13.39 -7.79 20.03
CA LEU A 71 11.99 -8.21 20.13
C LEU A 71 11.83 -9.61 20.76
N LYS A 72 12.90 -10.19 21.34
CA LYS A 72 12.83 -11.45 22.10
C LYS A 72 12.59 -11.21 23.59
#